data_AF-A0A919ZMV9-F1
#
_entry.id   AF-A0A919ZMV9-F1
#
_cell.length_a   1.000
_cell.length_b   1.000
_cell.length_c   1.000
_cell.angle_alpha   90.00
_cell.angle_beta   90.00
_cell.angle_gamma   90.00
#
_symmetry.space_group_name_H-M   'P 1'
#
loop_
_entity.id
_entity.type
_entity.pdbx_description
1 polymer ?
#
loop_
_entity_poly.entity_id
_entity_poly.type
_entity_poly.pdbx_seq_one_letter_code
_entity_poly.pdbx_strand_id
1 'polypeptide(L)'
;MKRKLLIFITLILTLLVGCNSKVEREEYIANVSFLTQKITVSSATSEKIINSYSRLWLKTIENGITVEDFADILETTTSEVNSAYSEFHNGIGLLENNTYSKVTNFNEAIIVAGKYYENTGEIKTLNTLRKDIQSLIKELASPPTEYESLYDELFQLYKNYESYVDLAINPTGNLQSYTSNSQSLATEIISGVRAVNAKMPQ
;
A
#
# COMPACT_ATOMS: atom_id res chain seq x y z
N MET A 1 38.45 -19.99 47.15
CA MET A 1 38.33 -18.80 46.27
C MET A 1 37.93 -19.13 44.84
N LYS A 2 38.61 -20.05 44.13
CA LYS A 2 38.37 -20.34 42.69
C LYS A 2 36.92 -20.70 42.32
N ARG A 3 36.20 -21.45 43.17
CA ARG A 3 34.81 -21.88 42.92
C ARG A 3 33.78 -20.73 43.00
N LYS A 4 34.03 -19.72 43.87
CA LYS A 4 33.18 -18.53 43.99
C LYS A 4 33.40 -17.55 42.83
N LEU A 5 34.64 -17.46 42.32
CA LEU A 5 35.00 -16.66 41.14
C LEU A 5 34.37 -17.23 39.85
N LEU A 6 34.37 -18.56 39.69
CA LEU A 6 33.77 -19.22 38.52
C LEU A 6 32.25 -18.99 38.43
N ILE A 7 31.55 -19.07 39.57
CA ILE A 7 30.10 -18.83 39.65
C ILE A 7 29.76 -17.38 39.31
N PHE A 8 30.58 -16.43 39.76
CA PHE A 8 30.38 -15.00 39.48
C PHE A 8 30.58 -14.68 37.99
N ILE A 9 31.57 -15.30 37.34
CA ILE A 9 31.83 -15.14 35.90
C ILE A 9 30.69 -15.74 35.07
N THR A 10 30.18 -16.92 35.43
CA THR A 10 29.04 -17.52 34.73
C THR A 10 27.76 -16.68 34.89
N LEU A 11 27.53 -16.08 36.07
CA LEU A 11 26.36 -15.24 36.32
C LEU A 11 26.40 -13.95 35.48
N ILE A 12 27.58 -13.33 35.38
CA ILE A 12 27.80 -12.12 34.56
C ILE A 12 27.63 -12.44 33.07
N LEU A 13 28.14 -13.58 32.59
CA LEU A 13 27.95 -14.00 31.19
C LEU A 13 26.46 -14.23 30.87
N THR A 14 25.71 -14.88 31.76
CA THR A 14 24.26 -15.09 31.56
C THR A 14 23.46 -13.78 31.59
N LEU A 15 23.87 -12.80 32.40
CA LEU A 15 23.23 -11.48 32.47
C LEU A 15 23.49 -10.64 31.22
N LEU A 16 24.72 -10.66 30.69
CA LEU A 16 25.09 -9.96 29.45
C LEU A 16 24.38 -10.54 28.23
N VAL A 17 24.33 -11.87 28.09
CA VAL A 17 23.62 -12.55 26.99
C VAL A 17 22.10 -12.35 27.11
N GLY A 18 21.56 -12.40 28.32
CA GLY A 18 20.14 -12.16 28.58
C GLY A 18 19.69 -10.73 28.20
N CYS A 19 20.52 -9.72 28.48
CA CYS A 19 20.22 -8.33 28.14
C CYS A 19 20.26 -8.09 26.63
N ASN A 20 21.26 -8.64 25.92
CA ASN A 20 21.38 -8.48 24.47
C ASN A 20 20.20 -9.12 23.72
N SER A 21 19.80 -10.34 24.10
CA SER A 21 18.65 -11.02 23.49
C SER A 21 17.32 -10.29 23.72
N LYS A 22 17.19 -9.55 24.83
CA LYS A 22 15.99 -8.78 25.11
C LYS A 22 15.86 -7.55 24.21
N VAL A 23 16.96 -6.82 24.01
CA VAL A 23 17.00 -5.67 23.11
C VAL A 23 16.68 -6.10 21.67
N GLU A 24 17.27 -7.19 21.20
CA GLU A 24 17.00 -7.73 19.86
C GLU A 24 15.51 -8.10 19.66
N ARG A 25 14.85 -8.64 20.69
CA ARG A 25 13.41 -8.95 20.65
C ARG A 25 12.53 -7.69 20.60
N GLU A 26 12.83 -6.71 21.44
CA GLU A 26 12.09 -5.44 21.47
C GLU A 26 12.23 -4.70 20.13
N GLU A 27 13.42 -4.71 19.54
CA GLU A 27 13.69 -4.14 18.21
C GLU A 27 12.92 -4.89 17.12
N TYR A 28 12.90 -6.23 17.15
CA TYR A 28 12.13 -7.02 16.19
C TYR A 28 10.64 -6.65 16.21
N ILE A 29 10.01 -6.61 17.38
CA ILE A 29 8.59 -6.24 17.53
C ILE A 29 8.34 -4.80 17.10
N ALA A 30 9.24 -3.87 17.42
CA ALA A 30 9.13 -2.48 16.96
C ALA A 30 9.14 -2.38 15.43
N ASN A 31 10.01 -3.15 14.77
CA ASN A 31 10.09 -3.19 13.31
C ASN A 31 8.86 -3.86 12.67
N VAL A 32 8.30 -4.91 13.28
CA VAL A 32 7.02 -5.50 12.85
C VAL A 32 5.88 -4.49 12.94
N SER A 33 5.77 -3.76 14.06
CA SER A 33 4.76 -2.71 14.25
C SER A 33 4.92 -1.59 13.21
N PHE A 34 6.16 -1.16 12.97
CA PHE A 34 6.46 -0.12 11.98
C PHE A 34 6.12 -0.54 10.55
N LEU A 35 6.46 -1.77 10.16
CA LEU A 35 6.07 -2.33 8.86
C LEU A 35 4.54 -2.37 8.72
N THR A 36 3.83 -2.85 9.75
CA THR A 36 2.37 -2.96 9.75
C THR A 36 1.70 -1.58 9.58
N GLN A 37 2.23 -0.55 10.22
CA GLN A 37 1.78 0.84 10.04
C GLN A 37 2.03 1.34 8.61
N LYS A 38 3.22 1.09 8.05
CA LYS A 38 3.52 1.46 6.65
C LYS A 38 2.58 0.76 5.67
N ILE A 39 2.32 -0.54 5.84
CA ILE A 39 1.35 -1.31 5.04
C ILE A 39 -0.04 -0.67 5.15
N THR A 40 -0.48 -0.32 6.35
CA THR A 40 -1.80 0.28 6.57
C THR A 40 -1.93 1.63 5.85
N VAL A 41 -0.94 2.51 5.98
CA VAL A 41 -0.91 3.83 5.31
C VAL A 41 -0.90 3.65 3.79
N SER A 42 0.00 2.81 3.26
CA SER A 42 0.09 2.57 1.83
C SER A 42 -1.18 1.91 1.26
N SER A 43 -1.85 1.06 2.04
CA SER A 43 -3.12 0.44 1.64
C SER A 43 -4.25 1.46 1.60
N ALA A 44 -4.30 2.41 2.55
CA ALA A 44 -5.28 3.50 2.54
C ALA A 44 -5.11 4.43 1.32
N THR A 45 -3.86 4.76 0.95
CA THR A 45 -3.61 5.50 -0.30
C THR A 45 -4.03 4.70 -1.53
N SER A 46 -3.76 3.39 -1.54
CA SER A 46 -4.16 2.51 -2.66
C SER A 46 -5.68 2.43 -2.80
N GLU A 47 -6.41 2.32 -1.68
CA GLU A 47 -7.87 2.30 -1.61
C GLU A 47 -8.50 3.53 -2.28
N LYS A 48 -7.96 4.74 -2.03
CA LYS A 48 -8.44 5.99 -2.66
C LYS A 48 -8.38 5.90 -4.20
N ILE A 49 -7.25 5.44 -4.73
CA ILE A 49 -7.03 5.31 -6.17
C ILE A 49 -7.94 4.23 -6.77
N ILE A 50 -8.00 3.06 -6.12
CA ILE A 50 -8.81 1.91 -6.54
C ILE A 50 -10.30 2.26 -6.60
N ASN A 51 -10.80 2.98 -5.60
CA ASN A 51 -12.19 3.42 -5.55
C ASN A 51 -12.49 4.44 -6.65
N SER A 52 -11.56 5.34 -6.93
CA SER A 52 -11.69 6.30 -8.02
C SER A 52 -11.77 5.60 -9.37
N TYR A 53 -10.90 4.61 -9.64
CA TYR A 53 -10.99 3.80 -10.85
C TYR A 53 -12.31 3.04 -10.97
N SER A 54 -12.80 2.43 -9.88
CA SER A 54 -14.09 1.74 -9.87
C SER A 54 -15.25 2.67 -10.20
N ARG A 55 -15.26 3.88 -9.62
CA ARG A 55 -16.27 4.92 -9.90
C ARG A 55 -16.22 5.41 -11.34
N LEU A 56 -15.02 5.64 -11.89
CA LEU A 56 -14.85 6.03 -13.30
C LEU A 56 -15.37 4.92 -14.23
N TRP A 57 -15.08 3.66 -13.92
CA TRP A 57 -15.58 2.51 -14.68
C TRP A 57 -17.10 2.49 -14.75
N LEU A 58 -17.75 2.60 -13.58
CA LEU A 58 -19.21 2.62 -13.45
C LEU A 58 -19.81 3.78 -14.25
N LYS A 59 -19.27 4.99 -14.05
CA LYS A 59 -19.76 6.20 -14.73
C LYS A 59 -19.63 6.11 -16.25
N THR A 60 -18.53 5.53 -16.74
CA THR A 60 -18.31 5.31 -18.18
C THR A 60 -19.42 4.44 -18.78
N ILE A 61 -19.76 3.34 -18.09
CA ILE A 61 -20.78 2.38 -18.53
C ILE A 61 -22.17 3.01 -18.55
N GLU A 62 -22.52 3.80 -17.53
CA GLU A 62 -23.83 4.40 -17.41
C GLU A 62 -24.08 5.45 -18.49
N ASN A 63 -23.22 6.46 -18.55
CA ASN A 63 -23.52 7.68 -19.29
C ASN A 63 -22.27 8.38 -19.83
N GLY A 64 -21.10 7.74 -19.87
CA GLY A 64 -19.80 8.39 -20.11
C GLY A 64 -19.43 9.41 -19.02
N ILE A 65 -18.20 9.93 -19.08
CA ILE A 65 -17.62 10.79 -18.04
C ILE A 65 -17.34 12.19 -18.59
N THR A 66 -17.77 13.24 -17.89
CA THR A 66 -17.36 14.63 -18.18
C THR A 66 -16.15 15.05 -17.34
N VAL A 67 -15.55 16.20 -17.63
CA VAL A 67 -14.45 16.74 -16.81
C VAL A 67 -14.89 17.04 -15.37
N GLU A 68 -16.15 17.44 -15.18
CA GLU A 68 -16.75 17.66 -13.86
C GLU A 68 -16.93 16.34 -13.10
N ASP A 69 -17.35 15.28 -13.77
CA ASP A 69 -17.42 13.94 -13.15
C ASP A 69 -16.02 13.46 -12.73
N PHE A 70 -14.98 13.70 -13.54
CA PHE A 70 -13.60 13.41 -13.14
C PHE A 70 -13.18 14.21 -11.91
N ALA A 71 -13.46 15.51 -11.90
CA ALA A 71 -13.11 16.40 -10.79
C ALA A 71 -13.79 15.93 -9.49
N ASP A 72 -15.07 15.55 -9.55
CA ASP A 72 -15.81 14.98 -8.41
C ASP A 72 -15.24 13.62 -7.97
N ILE A 73 -14.98 12.71 -8.92
CA ILE A 73 -14.52 11.36 -8.58
C ILE A 73 -13.11 11.36 -8.01
N LEU A 74 -12.21 12.18 -8.57
CA LEU A 74 -10.82 12.32 -8.12
C LEU A 74 -10.67 13.29 -6.94
N GLU A 75 -11.75 13.95 -6.52
CA GLU A 75 -11.78 14.96 -5.44
C GLU A 75 -10.79 16.11 -5.72
N THR A 76 -10.84 16.66 -6.93
CA THR A 76 -9.87 17.63 -7.46
C THR A 76 -10.56 18.70 -8.31
N THR A 77 -9.81 19.63 -8.93
CA THR A 77 -10.37 20.67 -9.80
C THR A 77 -10.43 20.24 -11.27
N THR A 78 -11.35 20.79 -12.05
CA THR A 78 -11.39 20.59 -13.52
C THR A 78 -10.11 21.06 -14.21
N SER A 79 -9.41 22.05 -13.64
CA SER A 79 -8.10 22.51 -14.13
C SER A 79 -7.04 21.43 -14.05
N GLU A 80 -6.96 20.70 -12.93
CA GLU A 80 -6.00 19.61 -12.74
C GLU A 80 -6.31 18.43 -13.66
N VAL A 81 -7.59 18.11 -13.82
CA VAL A 81 -8.06 17.08 -14.75
C VAL A 81 -7.67 17.44 -16.20
N ASN A 82 -7.91 18.68 -16.63
CA ASN A 82 -7.55 19.14 -17.97
C ASN A 82 -6.04 19.08 -18.24
N SER A 83 -5.22 19.31 -17.22
CA SER A 83 -3.76 19.15 -17.32
C SER A 83 -3.41 17.69 -17.63
N ALA A 84 -3.98 16.73 -16.88
CA ALA A 84 -3.74 15.30 -17.10
C ALA A 84 -4.21 14.83 -18.49
N TYR A 85 -5.35 15.33 -18.98
CA TYR A 85 -5.83 15.06 -20.34
C TYR A 85 -4.88 15.57 -21.43
N SER A 86 -4.40 16.80 -21.27
CA SER A 86 -3.55 17.46 -22.27
C SER A 86 -2.24 16.71 -22.48
N GLU A 87 -1.68 16.15 -21.40
CA GLU A 87 -0.50 15.29 -21.44
C GLU A 87 -0.76 13.95 -22.12
N PHE A 88 -1.91 13.30 -21.86
CA PHE A 88 -2.27 12.04 -22.51
C PHE A 88 -2.38 12.18 -24.04
N HIS A 89 -3.06 13.23 -24.51
CA HIS A 89 -3.29 13.45 -25.94
C HIS A 89 -2.14 14.20 -26.65
N ASN A 90 -0.96 14.32 -26.04
CA ASN A 90 0.22 15.02 -26.60
C ASN A 90 -0.11 16.44 -27.09
N GLY A 91 -1.00 17.16 -26.40
CA GLY A 91 -1.43 18.49 -26.81
C GLY A 91 -2.25 18.55 -28.12
N ILE A 92 -2.75 17.40 -28.63
CA ILE A 92 -3.75 17.39 -29.70
C ILE A 92 -5.06 17.95 -29.13
N GLY A 93 -5.21 19.25 -29.33
CA GLY A 93 -6.44 20.02 -29.38
C GLY A 93 -7.58 19.51 -28.51
N LEU A 94 -7.65 20.06 -27.30
CA LEU A 94 -8.95 20.50 -26.77
C LEU A 94 -9.73 21.09 -27.94
N LEU A 95 -10.96 20.62 -28.17
CA LEU A 95 -11.88 21.27 -29.11
C LEU A 95 -11.90 22.78 -28.78
N GLU A 96 -12.13 23.65 -29.77
CA GLU A 96 -12.01 25.12 -29.66
C GLU A 96 -12.84 25.77 -28.51
N ASN A 97 -13.60 24.99 -27.74
CA ASN A 97 -14.35 25.32 -26.54
C ASN A 97 -13.82 24.69 -25.22
N ASN A 98 -12.61 24.14 -25.21
CA ASN A 98 -11.92 23.64 -24.01
C ASN A 98 -12.64 22.51 -23.24
N THR A 99 -13.55 21.78 -23.88
CA THR A 99 -14.33 20.71 -23.25
C THR A 99 -14.22 19.43 -24.07
N TYR A 100 -13.55 18.41 -23.51
CA TYR A 100 -13.87 17.03 -23.91
C TYR A 100 -15.33 16.81 -23.53
N SER A 101 -16.20 16.74 -24.53
CA SER A 101 -17.64 16.65 -24.26
C SER A 101 -18.02 15.40 -23.48
N LYS A 102 -17.20 14.33 -23.59
CA LYS A 102 -17.43 13.05 -22.92
C LYS A 102 -16.27 12.06 -23.16
N VAL A 103 -15.71 11.46 -22.11
CA VAL A 103 -14.97 10.20 -22.24
C VAL A 103 -15.95 9.04 -22.16
N THR A 104 -16.00 8.25 -23.22
CA THR A 104 -16.90 7.08 -23.35
C THR A 104 -16.14 5.77 -23.32
N ASN A 105 -14.81 5.82 -23.34
CA ASN A 105 -13.95 4.65 -23.26
C ASN A 105 -13.32 4.56 -21.87
N PHE A 106 -13.52 3.43 -21.23
CA PHE A 106 -12.98 3.16 -19.90
C PHE A 106 -11.45 3.22 -19.87
N ASN A 107 -10.77 2.67 -20.89
CA ASN A 107 -9.32 2.63 -20.91
C ASN A 107 -8.74 4.05 -20.94
N GLU A 108 -9.38 4.97 -21.66
CA GLU A 108 -9.02 6.38 -21.64
C GLU A 108 -9.23 6.98 -20.25
N ALA A 109 -10.35 6.67 -19.59
CA ALA A 109 -10.64 7.21 -18.27
C ALA A 109 -9.60 6.81 -17.21
N ILE A 110 -9.13 5.57 -17.25
CA ILE A 110 -8.05 5.10 -16.36
C ILE A 110 -6.73 5.78 -16.68
N ILE A 111 -6.39 5.95 -17.96
CA ILE A 111 -5.12 6.59 -18.31
C ILE A 111 -5.09 8.03 -17.81
N VAL A 112 -6.18 8.77 -17.98
CA VAL A 112 -6.31 10.15 -17.48
C VAL A 112 -6.17 10.21 -15.96
N ALA A 113 -6.89 9.34 -15.24
CA ALA A 113 -6.79 9.27 -13.78
C ALA A 113 -5.39 8.85 -13.31
N GLY A 114 -4.76 7.90 -14.01
CA GLY A 114 -3.38 7.50 -13.77
C GLY A 114 -2.40 8.67 -13.96
N LYS A 115 -2.56 9.46 -15.03
CA LYS A 115 -1.78 10.69 -15.26
C LYS A 115 -1.97 11.72 -14.16
N TYR A 116 -3.21 11.90 -13.72
CA TYR A 116 -3.50 12.75 -12.56
C TYR A 116 -2.71 12.29 -11.32
N TYR A 117 -2.75 11.00 -10.97
CA TYR A 117 -2.03 10.47 -9.81
C TYR A 117 -0.49 10.46 -9.98
N GLU A 118 0.01 10.37 -11.21
CA GLU A 118 1.43 10.59 -11.51
C GLU A 118 1.81 12.05 -11.23
N ASN A 119 1.01 13.01 -11.70
CA ASN A 119 1.28 14.44 -11.59
C ASN A 119 1.16 14.97 -10.15
N THR A 120 0.23 14.45 -9.35
CA THR A 120 0.12 14.76 -7.92
C THR A 120 1.17 14.06 -7.07
N GLY A 121 1.91 13.10 -7.66
CA GLY A 121 2.94 12.34 -6.96
C GLY A 121 2.42 11.21 -6.08
N GLU A 122 1.12 10.90 -6.12
CA GLU A 122 0.54 9.77 -5.36
C GLU A 122 1.15 8.43 -5.82
N ILE A 123 1.32 8.21 -7.14
CA ILE A 123 1.98 6.99 -7.67
C ILE A 123 3.45 6.90 -7.23
N LYS A 124 4.17 8.03 -7.21
CA LYS A 124 5.55 8.07 -6.71
C LYS A 124 5.62 7.74 -5.22
N THR A 125 4.67 8.25 -4.44
CA THR A 125 4.55 7.99 -3.01
C THR A 125 4.30 6.50 -2.74
N LEU A 126 3.34 5.88 -3.44
CA LEU A 126 3.09 4.44 -3.33
C LEU A 126 4.31 3.60 -3.69
N ASN A 127 5.00 3.92 -4.78
CA ASN A 127 6.22 3.21 -5.18
C ASN A 127 7.34 3.34 -4.14
N THR A 128 7.44 4.49 -3.46
CA THR A 128 8.44 4.71 -2.40
C THR A 128 8.08 3.89 -1.16
N LEU A 129 6.83 3.94 -0.71
CA LEU A 129 6.34 3.12 0.40
C LEU A 129 6.50 1.62 0.13
N ARG A 130 6.18 1.16 -1.08
CA ARG A 130 6.35 -0.24 -1.50
C ARG A 130 7.80 -0.69 -1.38
N LYS A 131 8.76 0.13 -1.83
CA LYS A 131 10.19 -0.17 -1.70
C LYS A 131 10.64 -0.25 -0.24
N ASP A 132 10.21 0.70 0.60
CA ASP A 132 10.51 0.70 2.03
C ASP A 132 9.98 -0.57 2.71
N ILE A 133 8.71 -0.92 2.45
CA ILE A 133 8.05 -2.11 3.00
C ILE A 133 8.78 -3.36 2.53
N GLN A 134 9.15 -3.44 1.25
CA GLN A 134 9.92 -4.55 0.70
C GLN A 134 11.32 -4.68 1.35
N SER A 135 11.97 -3.58 1.71
CA SER A 135 13.25 -3.63 2.45
C SER A 135 13.03 -4.18 3.86
N LEU A 136 12.08 -3.61 4.59
CA LEU A 136 11.80 -3.97 5.98
C LEU A 136 11.36 -5.43 6.13
N ILE A 137 10.52 -5.96 5.23
CA ILE A 137 10.10 -7.38 5.31
C ILE A 137 11.28 -8.35 5.05
N LYS A 138 12.30 -7.93 4.29
CA LYS A 138 13.54 -8.70 4.09
C LYS A 138 14.42 -8.66 5.32
N GLU A 139 14.53 -7.51 5.98
CA GLU A 139 15.26 -7.37 7.25
C GLU A 139 14.64 -8.23 8.36
N LEU A 140 13.31 -8.39 8.33
CA LEU A 140 12.56 -9.23 9.28
C LEU A 140 12.58 -10.74 8.97
N ALA A 141 13.18 -11.16 7.85
CA ALA A 141 13.11 -12.55 7.35
C ALA A 141 13.90 -13.58 8.18
N SER A 142 14.60 -13.14 9.23
CA SER A 142 15.27 -14.00 10.21
C SER A 142 14.67 -13.76 11.60
N PRO A 143 13.43 -14.22 11.85
CA PRO A 143 12.77 -14.01 13.15
C PRO A 143 13.48 -14.80 14.27
N PRO A 144 13.45 -14.29 15.51
CA PRO A 144 13.63 -15.12 16.70
C PRO A 144 12.63 -16.28 16.71
N THR A 145 13.01 -17.44 17.26
CA THR A 145 12.21 -18.67 17.22
C THR A 145 10.78 -18.48 17.74
N GLU A 146 10.59 -17.70 18.79
CA GLU A 146 9.27 -17.39 19.36
C GLU A 146 8.38 -16.52 18.46
N TYR A 147 8.95 -15.84 17.46
CA TYR A 147 8.27 -14.94 16.55
C TYR A 147 8.14 -15.49 15.12
N GLU A 148 8.52 -16.74 14.86
CA GLU A 148 8.34 -17.38 13.54
C GLU A 148 6.89 -17.30 13.07
N SER A 149 5.93 -17.68 13.92
CA SER A 149 4.51 -17.59 13.57
C SER A 149 3.99 -16.15 13.41
N LEU A 150 4.61 -15.17 14.08
CA LEU A 150 4.29 -13.75 13.87
C LEU A 150 4.80 -13.30 12.49
N TYR A 151 6.01 -13.71 12.11
CA TYR A 151 6.56 -13.43 10.79
C TYR A 151 5.71 -14.04 9.66
N ASP A 152 5.21 -15.26 9.83
CA ASP A 152 4.36 -15.92 8.83
C ASP A 152 3.10 -15.09 8.53
N GLU A 153 2.41 -14.58 9.56
CA GLU A 153 1.25 -13.70 9.38
C GLU A 153 1.63 -12.37 8.73
N LEU A 154 2.76 -11.79 9.15
CA LEU A 154 3.26 -10.54 8.59
C LEU A 154 3.61 -10.68 7.11
N PHE A 155 4.22 -11.80 6.72
CA PHE A 155 4.57 -12.09 5.35
C PHE A 155 3.33 -12.34 4.48
N GLN A 156 2.30 -12.99 5.02
CA GLN A 156 1.03 -13.14 4.33
C GLN A 156 0.30 -11.79 4.16
N LEU A 157 0.31 -10.94 5.18
CA LEU A 157 -0.16 -9.56 5.09
C LEU A 157 0.59 -8.78 3.99
N TYR A 158 1.92 -8.90 3.94
CA TYR A 158 2.76 -8.28 2.92
C TYR A 158 2.38 -8.72 1.49
N LYS A 159 2.15 -10.02 1.26
CA LYS A 159 1.75 -10.52 -0.07
C LYS A 159 0.41 -9.96 -0.54
N ASN A 160 -0.55 -9.86 0.38
CA ASN A 160 -1.86 -9.29 0.08
C ASN A 160 -1.77 -7.79 -0.19
N TYR A 161 -0.95 -7.08 0.60
CA TYR A 161 -0.58 -5.69 0.36
C TYR A 161 0.03 -5.45 -1.03
N GLU A 162 1.01 -6.25 -1.45
CA GLU A 162 1.66 -6.10 -2.77
C GLU A 162 0.63 -6.21 -3.90
N SER A 163 -0.23 -7.23 -3.81
CA SER A 163 -1.31 -7.44 -4.78
C SER A 163 -2.29 -6.28 -4.81
N TYR A 164 -2.56 -5.66 -3.66
CA TYR A 164 -3.46 -4.53 -3.54
C TYR A 164 -2.88 -3.24 -4.14
N VAL A 165 -1.61 -2.95 -3.85
CA VAL A 165 -0.89 -1.82 -4.46
C VAL A 165 -0.78 -1.98 -5.98
N ASP A 166 -0.61 -3.20 -6.47
CA ASP A 166 -0.61 -3.46 -7.91
C ASP A 166 -1.94 -3.07 -8.57
N LEU A 167 -3.10 -3.23 -7.90
CA LEU A 167 -4.38 -2.76 -8.43
C LEU A 167 -4.50 -1.23 -8.50
N ALA A 168 -3.77 -0.51 -7.64
CA ALA A 168 -3.73 0.96 -7.64
C ALA A 168 -2.77 1.51 -8.70
N ILE A 169 -1.59 0.90 -8.87
CA ILE A 169 -0.56 1.36 -9.80
C ILE A 169 -0.84 0.86 -11.23
N ASN A 170 -1.28 -0.39 -11.36
CA ASN A 170 -1.48 -1.09 -12.63
C ASN A 170 -2.86 -1.76 -12.64
N PRO A 171 -3.96 -0.98 -12.73
CA PRO A 171 -5.30 -1.54 -12.76
C PRO A 171 -5.46 -2.48 -13.96
N THR A 172 -5.92 -3.71 -13.71
CA THR A 172 -6.10 -4.75 -14.73
C THR A 172 -7.41 -5.51 -14.50
N GLY A 173 -7.88 -6.21 -15.54
CA GLY A 173 -9.14 -6.96 -15.52
C GLY A 173 -10.33 -6.16 -16.03
N ASN A 174 -11.53 -6.63 -15.74
CA ASN A 174 -12.80 -5.94 -15.98
C ASN A 174 -13.40 -5.44 -14.65
N LEU A 175 -14.38 -4.53 -14.71
CA LEU A 175 -15.04 -3.95 -13.54
C LEU A 175 -15.42 -5.01 -12.48
N GLN A 176 -16.08 -6.09 -12.88
CA GLN A 176 -16.52 -7.11 -11.94
C GLN A 176 -15.32 -7.77 -11.23
N SER A 177 -14.34 -8.26 -12.00
CA SER A 177 -13.13 -8.87 -11.42
C SER A 177 -12.31 -7.89 -10.60
N TYR A 178 -12.20 -6.63 -11.04
CA TYR A 178 -11.43 -5.60 -10.38
C TYR A 178 -12.03 -5.26 -9.02
N THR A 179 -13.34 -4.96 -8.98
CA THR A 179 -14.06 -4.65 -7.75
C THR A 179 -14.12 -5.83 -6.79
N SER A 180 -14.35 -7.05 -7.27
CA SER A 180 -14.32 -8.23 -6.39
C SER A 180 -12.92 -8.49 -5.82
N ASN A 181 -11.87 -8.37 -6.64
CA ASN A 181 -10.49 -8.58 -6.20
C ASN A 181 -10.06 -7.51 -5.19
N SER A 182 -10.36 -6.23 -5.45
CA SER A 182 -10.01 -5.16 -4.54
C SER A 182 -10.71 -5.29 -3.19
N GLN A 183 -12.00 -5.62 -3.17
CA GLN A 183 -12.76 -5.84 -1.93
C GLN A 183 -12.24 -7.04 -1.13
N SER A 184 -11.89 -8.14 -1.80
CA SER A 184 -11.29 -9.32 -1.15
C SER A 184 -9.96 -8.95 -0.50
N LEU A 185 -9.06 -8.34 -1.27
CA LEU A 185 -7.73 -7.95 -0.78
C LEU A 185 -7.80 -6.93 0.36
N ALA A 186 -8.70 -5.94 0.29
CA ALA A 186 -8.91 -4.99 1.37
C ALA A 186 -9.36 -5.70 2.67
N THR A 187 -10.29 -6.66 2.55
CA THR A 187 -10.76 -7.46 3.69
C THR A 187 -9.63 -8.32 4.28
N GLU A 188 -8.81 -8.91 3.42
CA GLU A 188 -7.68 -9.73 3.82
C GLU A 188 -6.57 -8.91 4.48
N ILE A 189 -6.28 -7.70 3.99
CA ILE A 189 -5.32 -6.77 4.62
C ILE A 189 -5.80 -6.38 6.01
N ILE A 190 -7.07 -5.99 6.16
CA ILE A 190 -7.65 -5.64 7.46
C ILE A 190 -7.56 -6.81 8.43
N SER A 191 -7.85 -8.03 7.95
CA SER A 191 -7.77 -9.25 8.77
C SER A 191 -6.33 -9.60 9.13
N GLY A 192 -5.39 -9.45 8.20
CA GLY A 192 -3.96 -9.65 8.41
C GLY A 192 -3.37 -8.68 9.43
N VAL A 193 -3.72 -7.39 9.36
CA VAL A 193 -3.32 -6.39 10.38
C VAL A 193 -3.81 -6.81 11.77
N ARG A 194 -5.06 -7.28 11.90
CA ARG A 194 -5.60 -7.77 13.18
C ARG A 194 -4.86 -9.02 13.67
N ALA A 195 -4.55 -9.95 12.77
CA ALA A 195 -3.85 -11.19 13.11
C ALA A 195 -2.42 -10.92 13.61
N VAL A 196 -1.67 -10.06 12.92
CA VAL A 196 -0.35 -9.59 13.34
C VAL A 196 -0.45 -8.93 14.72
N ASN A 197 -1.38 -7.99 14.89
CA ASN A 197 -1.54 -7.27 16.16
C ASN A 197 -1.89 -8.18 17.34
N ALA A 198 -2.70 -9.22 17.12
CA ALA A 198 -3.07 -10.17 18.16
C ALA A 198 -1.92 -11.07 18.62
N LYS A 199 -0.88 -11.25 17.77
CA LYS A 199 0.31 -12.05 18.08
C LYS A 199 1.47 -11.22 18.61
N MET A 200 1.42 -9.88 18.50
CA MET A 200 2.43 -9.02 19.11
C MET A 200 2.31 -9.09 20.65
N PRO A 201 3.44 -9.22 21.38
CA PRO A 201 3.44 -9.09 22.83
C PRO A 201 2.98 -7.68 23.24
N GLN A 202 2.20 -7.59 24.32
CA GLN A 202 1.73 -6.33 24.92
C GLN A 202 2.84 -5.59 25.66
#